data_AF-A0A6V7VRI7-F1
#
_entry.id   AF-A0A6V7VRI7-F1
#
_cell.length_a   1.000
_cell.length_b   1.000
_cell.length_c   1.000
_cell.angle_alpha   90.00
_cell.angle_beta   90.00
_cell.angle_gamma   90.00
#
_symmetry.space_group_name_H-M   'P 1'
#
loop_
_entity.id
_entity.type
_entity.pdbx_description
1 polymer ?
#
loop_
_entity_poly.entity_id
_entity_poly.type
_entity_poly.pdbx_seq_one_letter_code
_entity_poly.pdbx_strand_id
1 'polypeptide(L)'
;MNSLFLSLDALSHFQFRPQILRTEEAKIVNNMPSLRVEEVGPTATTEPDVNLLAPEEIVRRTKAIPKSKIERTETDKKRERRHKKKRQHVIASINAINGKNRDETNDGKPVKRRRFEKKLNFAADMDALFEKAGKMGKKIRTKGIERAKNG
;
A
#
# COMPACT_ATOMS: atom_id res chain seq x y z
N MET A 1 1.19 -6.37 -34.47
CA MET A 1 1.28 -4.91 -34.30
C MET A 1 2.65 -4.45 -33.78
N ASN A 2 3.35 -5.23 -32.94
CA ASN A 2 4.63 -4.79 -32.35
C ASN A 2 5.78 -4.62 -33.36
N SER A 3 5.87 -5.48 -34.39
CA SER A 3 6.92 -5.42 -35.41
C SER A 3 6.89 -4.15 -36.26
N LEU A 4 5.69 -3.66 -36.61
CA LEU A 4 5.51 -2.44 -37.41
C LEU A 4 5.95 -1.20 -36.62
N PHE A 5 5.50 -1.07 -35.37
CA PHE A 5 5.88 0.06 -34.53
C PHE A 5 7.38 0.05 -34.23
N LEU A 6 7.99 -1.12 -33.98
CA LEU A 6 9.44 -1.23 -33.83
C LEU A 6 10.21 -0.73 -35.07
N SER A 7 9.71 -1.05 -36.28
CA SER A 7 10.33 -0.57 -37.52
C SER A 7 10.18 0.93 -37.74
N LEU A 8 9.03 1.51 -37.34
CA LEU A 8 8.77 2.95 -37.43
C LEU A 8 9.60 3.72 -36.38
N ASP A 9 9.74 3.17 -35.18
CA ASP A 9 10.57 3.71 -34.12
C ASP A 9 12.05 3.72 -34.55
N ALA A 10 12.52 2.64 -35.19
CA ALA A 10 13.87 2.58 -35.74
C ALA A 10 14.10 3.62 -36.86
N LEU A 11 13.14 3.79 -37.78
CA LEU A 11 13.23 4.79 -38.85
C LEU A 11 13.23 6.23 -38.32
N SER A 12 12.53 6.47 -37.20
CA SER A 12 12.46 7.77 -36.53
C SER A 12 13.56 7.99 -35.49
N HIS A 13 14.65 7.20 -35.50
CA HIS A 13 15.77 7.30 -34.57
C HIS A 13 15.35 7.23 -33.09
N PHE A 14 14.33 6.43 -32.79
CA PHE A 14 13.73 6.28 -31.47
C PHE A 14 13.27 7.61 -30.84
N GLN A 15 12.97 8.63 -31.64
CA GLN A 15 12.42 9.91 -31.19
C GLN A 15 10.89 9.86 -31.08
N PHE A 16 10.37 8.98 -30.23
CA PHE A 16 8.93 8.80 -30.03
C PHE A 16 8.48 9.26 -28.66
N ARG A 17 7.17 9.49 -28.49
CA ARG A 17 6.56 9.71 -27.17
C ARG A 17 6.39 8.36 -26.49
N PRO A 18 6.82 8.18 -25.22
CA PRO A 18 6.73 6.90 -24.54
C PRO A 18 5.30 6.36 -24.60
N GLN A 19 5.17 5.05 -24.87
CA GLN A 19 3.86 4.42 -24.99
C GLN A 19 3.10 4.60 -23.68
N ILE A 20 1.83 5.02 -23.78
CA ILE A 20 0.94 5.11 -22.62
C ILE A 20 0.81 3.69 -22.07
N LEU A 21 1.13 3.52 -20.78
CA LEU A 21 1.09 2.24 -20.09
C LEU A 21 -0.30 1.61 -20.24
N ARG A 22 -0.43 0.68 -21.18
CA ARG A 22 -1.61 -0.15 -21.37
C ARG A 22 -1.58 -1.15 -20.23
N THR A 23 -2.32 -0.87 -19.15
CA THR A 23 -2.60 -1.79 -18.03
C THR A 23 -1.39 -2.64 -17.62
N GLU A 24 -0.60 -2.14 -16.68
CA GLU A 24 0.52 -2.85 -16.02
C GLU A 24 0.28 -4.36 -15.99
N GLU A 25 1.03 -5.11 -16.81
CA GLU A 25 0.95 -6.57 -16.79
C GLU A 25 1.46 -7.04 -15.43
N ALA A 26 0.63 -7.76 -14.68
CA ALA A 26 1.03 -8.28 -13.39
C ALA A 26 2.13 -9.33 -13.57
N LYS A 27 3.39 -8.95 -13.31
CA LYS A 27 4.53 -9.87 -13.32
C LYS A 27 4.47 -10.78 -12.10
N ILE A 28 4.15 -12.06 -12.32
CA ILE A 28 4.18 -13.09 -11.27
C ILE A 28 5.63 -13.57 -11.13
N VAL A 29 6.20 -13.39 -9.93
CA VAL A 29 7.55 -13.85 -9.60
C VAL A 29 7.45 -15.01 -8.61
N ASN A 30 8.18 -16.10 -8.87
CA ASN A 30 8.23 -17.25 -7.99
C ASN A 30 9.31 -17.09 -6.92
N ASN A 31 9.12 -17.67 -5.74
CA ASN A 31 10.15 -17.74 -4.70
C ASN A 31 11.26 -18.70 -5.14
N MET A 32 12.27 -18.17 -5.81
CA MET A 32 13.47 -18.87 -6.28
C MET A 32 14.71 -18.13 -5.76
N PRO A 33 15.85 -18.82 -5.59
CA PRO A 33 17.12 -18.16 -5.28
C PRO A 33 17.50 -17.22 -6.42
N SER A 34 18.05 -16.05 -6.09
CA SER A 34 18.44 -15.01 -7.05
C SER A 34 19.43 -15.54 -8.09
N LEU A 35 20.34 -16.40 -7.64
CA LEU A 35 21.32 -17.10 -8.48
C LEU A 35 20.72 -17.86 -9.68
N ARG A 36 19.44 -18.28 -9.61
CA ARG A 36 18.77 -18.95 -10.75
C ARG A 36 18.39 -17.98 -11.86
N VAL A 37 18.11 -16.72 -11.53
CA VAL A 37 17.71 -15.68 -12.49
C VAL A 37 18.92 -14.93 -13.02
N GLU A 38 20.03 -14.99 -12.30
CA GLU A 38 21.31 -14.48 -12.79
C GLU A 38 21.74 -15.17 -14.08
N GLU A 39 22.49 -14.43 -14.89
CA GLU A 39 23.12 -14.97 -16.07
C GLU A 39 24.15 -16.05 -15.68
N VAL A 40 24.34 -17.02 -16.57
CA VAL A 40 25.29 -18.11 -16.33
C VAL A 40 26.71 -17.56 -16.52
N GLY A 41 27.43 -17.34 -15.42
CA GLY A 41 28.81 -16.90 -15.39
C GLY A 41 29.64 -17.66 -14.37
N PRO A 42 30.98 -17.55 -14.42
CA PRO A 42 31.87 -18.21 -13.46
C PRO A 42 31.78 -17.63 -12.05
N THR A 43 31.29 -16.40 -11.91
CA THR A 43 31.14 -15.71 -10.63
C THR A 43 29.68 -15.28 -10.44
N ALA A 44 29.08 -15.70 -9.34
CA ALA A 44 27.76 -15.21 -8.94
C ALA A 44 27.88 -13.81 -8.33
N THR A 45 26.93 -12.93 -8.64
CA THR A 45 26.86 -11.61 -8.01
C THR A 45 26.12 -11.64 -6.68
N THR A 46 25.20 -12.59 -6.52
CA THR A 46 24.43 -12.77 -5.29
C THR A 46 24.93 -13.93 -4.44
N GLU A 47 24.77 -13.75 -3.13
CA GLU A 47 24.96 -14.81 -2.15
C GLU A 47 23.90 -15.92 -2.34
N PRO A 48 24.23 -17.18 -2.04
CA PRO A 48 23.36 -18.34 -2.29
C PRO A 48 22.03 -18.31 -1.51
N ASP A 49 22.00 -17.63 -0.36
CA ASP A 49 20.83 -17.56 0.53
C ASP A 49 19.86 -16.41 0.20
N VAL A 50 20.16 -15.62 -0.83
CA VAL A 50 19.30 -14.50 -1.25
C VAL A 50 18.25 -15.01 -2.23
N ASN A 51 16.98 -14.87 -1.86
CA ASN A 51 15.84 -15.17 -2.73
C ASN A 51 15.36 -13.91 -3.46
N LEU A 52 14.69 -14.11 -4.59
CA LEU A 52 14.04 -13.04 -5.37
C LEU A 52 12.94 -12.32 -4.59
N LEU A 53 12.27 -13.06 -3.69
CA LEU A 53 11.12 -12.59 -2.95
C LEU A 53 11.54 -12.10 -1.56
N ALA A 54 11.08 -10.91 -1.17
CA ALA A 54 11.40 -10.36 0.13
C ALA A 54 10.70 -11.15 1.26
N PRO A 55 11.25 -11.15 2.49
CA PRO A 55 10.60 -11.82 3.63
C PRO A 55 9.17 -11.33 3.90
N GLU A 56 8.85 -10.06 3.59
CA GLU A 56 7.50 -9.50 3.77
C GLU A 56 6.47 -10.00 2.75
N GLU A 57 6.93 -10.43 1.59
CA GLU A 57 6.10 -10.99 0.53
C GLU A 57 5.85 -12.48 0.77
N ILE A 58 6.83 -13.20 1.32
CA ILE A 58 6.67 -14.58 1.81
C ILE A 58 5.77 -14.59 3.07
N VAL A 59 6.06 -13.72 4.03
CA VAL A 59 5.35 -13.62 5.31
C VAL A 59 4.85 -12.21 5.53
N ARG A 60 3.52 -12.04 5.45
CA ARG A 60 2.89 -10.75 5.73
C ARG A 60 3.07 -10.37 7.20
N ARG A 61 3.68 -9.21 7.44
CA ARG A 61 3.83 -8.67 8.79
C ARG A 61 2.47 -8.32 9.38
N THR A 62 2.09 -8.99 10.48
CA THR A 62 0.98 -8.55 11.32
C THR A 62 1.45 -7.40 12.19
N LYS A 63 0.75 -6.24 12.14
CA LYS A 63 1.13 -5.03 12.91
C LYS A 63 1.19 -5.25 14.42
N ALA A 64 0.51 -6.26 14.93
CA ALA A 64 0.51 -6.67 16.32
C ALA A 64 0.65 -8.19 16.41
N ILE A 65 1.19 -8.66 17.54
CA ILE A 65 1.18 -10.07 17.91
C ILE A 65 -0.29 -10.54 17.92
N PRO A 66 -0.64 -11.67 17.26
CA PRO A 66 -1.99 -12.17 17.25
C PRO A 66 -2.40 -12.54 18.67
N LYS A 67 -3.30 -11.73 19.25
CA LYS A 67 -3.84 -11.97 20.59
C LYS A 67 -5.17 -12.71 20.53
N SER A 68 -5.36 -13.74 21.35
CA SER A 68 -6.67 -14.39 21.54
C SER A 68 -7.72 -13.40 22.08
N LYS A 69 -9.02 -13.74 22.01
CA LYS A 69 -10.09 -12.89 22.56
C LYS A 69 -10.13 -12.87 24.09
N ILE A 70 -9.65 -13.95 24.70
CA ILE A 70 -9.72 -14.19 26.15
C ILE A 70 -8.63 -13.38 26.88
N GLU A 71 -7.44 -13.31 26.30
CA GLU A 71 -6.29 -12.54 26.84
C GLU A 71 -6.39 -11.02 26.64
N ARG A 72 -7.40 -10.55 25.90
CA ARG A 72 -7.57 -9.10 25.64
C ARG A 72 -8.14 -8.39 26.86
N THR A 73 -7.42 -7.38 27.32
CA THR A 73 -7.89 -6.44 28.33
C THR A 73 -9.06 -5.60 27.80
N GLU A 74 -9.86 -5.01 28.70
CA GLU A 74 -10.97 -4.14 28.28
C GLU A 74 -10.51 -2.93 27.46
N THR A 75 -9.32 -2.40 27.77
CA THR A 75 -8.73 -1.26 27.05
C THR A 75 -8.37 -1.65 25.63
N ASP A 76 -7.81 -2.85 25.42
CA ASP A 76 -7.52 -3.42 24.11
C ASP A 76 -8.82 -3.62 23.30
N LYS A 77 -9.88 -4.17 23.91
CA LYS A 77 -11.20 -4.33 23.28
C LYS A 77 -11.79 -2.99 22.81
N LYS A 78 -11.75 -1.96 23.65
CA LYS A 78 -12.26 -0.61 23.32
C LYS A 78 -11.42 0.03 22.19
N ARG A 79 -10.10 -0.15 22.22
CA ARG A 79 -9.18 0.34 21.17
C ARG A 79 -9.46 -0.33 19.82
N GLU A 80 -9.56 -1.65 19.80
CA GLU A 80 -9.89 -2.44 18.59
C GLU A 80 -11.22 -1.99 17.98
N ARG A 81 -12.26 -1.81 18.81
CA ARG A 81 -13.56 -1.29 18.37
C ARG A 81 -13.45 0.09 17.72
N ARG A 82 -12.66 1.01 18.29
CA ARG A 82 -12.45 2.36 17.70
C ARG A 82 -11.76 2.26 16.33
N HIS A 83 -10.74 1.42 16.19
CA HIS A 83 -10.07 1.19 14.92
C HIS A 83 -11.02 0.58 13.87
N LYS A 84 -11.83 -0.41 14.26
CA LYS A 84 -12.84 -1.01 13.39
C LYS A 84 -13.87 0.03 12.93
N LYS A 85 -14.42 0.84 13.84
CA LYS A 85 -15.38 1.90 13.50
C LYS A 85 -14.79 2.91 12.52
N LYS A 86 -13.54 3.34 12.73
CA LYS A 86 -12.85 4.25 11.80
C LYS A 86 -12.66 3.63 10.43
N ARG A 87 -12.22 2.36 10.35
CA ARG A 87 -12.07 1.64 9.08
C ARG A 87 -13.40 1.52 8.34
N GLN A 88 -14.46 1.13 9.05
CA GLN A 88 -15.81 1.03 8.48
C GLN A 88 -16.32 2.38 7.95
N HIS A 89 -16.12 3.46 8.70
CA HIS A 89 -16.51 4.80 8.25
C HIS A 89 -15.78 5.19 6.96
N VAL A 90 -14.47 4.93 6.87
CA VAL A 90 -13.68 5.19 5.65
C VAL A 90 -14.22 4.38 4.46
N ILE A 91 -14.42 3.08 4.63
CA ILE A 91 -14.96 2.21 3.57
C ILE A 91 -16.35 2.68 3.13
N ALA A 92 -17.24 3.01 4.07
CA ALA A 92 -18.56 3.53 3.77
C ALA A 92 -18.51 4.86 3.00
N SER A 93 -17.59 5.77 3.37
CA SER A 93 -17.42 7.02 2.64
C SER A 93 -16.92 6.82 1.20
N ILE A 94 -15.98 5.89 0.98
CA ILE A 94 -15.49 5.55 -0.36
C ILE A 94 -16.63 4.94 -1.20
N ASN A 95 -17.39 4.01 -0.64
CA ASN A 95 -18.52 3.39 -1.33
C ASN A 95 -19.62 4.40 -1.66
N ALA A 96 -19.88 5.38 -0.79
CA ALA A 96 -20.84 6.44 -1.06
C ALA A 96 -20.39 7.39 -2.18
N ILE A 97 -19.08 7.67 -2.30
CA ILE A 97 -18.52 8.43 -3.43
C ILE A 97 -18.65 7.62 -4.72
N ASN A 98 -18.26 6.34 -4.69
CA ASN A 98 -18.31 5.47 -5.86
C ASN A 98 -19.75 5.16 -6.31
N GLY A 99 -20.71 5.09 -5.39
CA GLY A 99 -22.14 4.95 -5.71
C GLY A 99 -22.70 6.19 -6.40
N LYS A 100 -22.38 7.39 -5.90
CA LYS A 100 -22.78 8.66 -6.53
C LYS A 100 -22.23 8.79 -7.96
N ASN A 101 -20.98 8.38 -8.19
CA ASN A 101 -20.40 8.37 -9.53
C ASN A 101 -21.06 7.37 -10.50
N ARG A 102 -21.75 6.32 -10.00
CA ARG A 102 -22.48 5.35 -10.82
C ARG A 102 -23.89 5.81 -11.17
N ASP A 103 -24.51 6.60 -10.30
CA ASP A 103 -25.82 7.21 -10.55
C ASP A 103 -25.72 8.44 -11.49
N GLU A 104 -24.52 9.00 -11.68
CA GLU A 104 -24.24 10.16 -12.54
C GLU A 104 -24.15 9.84 -14.06
N THR A 105 -24.41 8.60 -14.52
CA THR A 105 -24.21 8.21 -15.94
C THR A 105 -25.47 7.92 -16.77
N ASN A 106 -26.66 8.39 -16.42
CA ASN A 106 -27.83 8.25 -17.34
C ASN A 106 -28.64 9.52 -17.61
N ASP A 107 -28.59 10.54 -16.76
CA ASP A 107 -29.43 11.73 -16.94
C ASP A 107 -28.52 12.96 -16.95
N GLY A 108 -28.16 13.45 -18.15
CA GLY A 108 -27.23 14.58 -18.38
C GLY A 108 -27.69 15.94 -17.84
N LYS A 109 -28.09 16.03 -16.57
CA LYS A 109 -28.47 17.26 -15.86
C LYS A 109 -27.54 17.49 -14.66
N PRO A 110 -26.95 18.69 -14.52
CA PRO A 110 -26.06 18.98 -13.39
C PRO A 110 -26.88 19.09 -12.08
N VAL A 111 -26.70 18.13 -11.17
CA VAL A 111 -27.30 18.18 -9.83
C VAL A 111 -26.58 19.24 -9.00
N LYS A 112 -27.33 20.20 -8.42
CA LYS A 112 -26.80 21.27 -7.56
C LYS A 112 -26.07 20.67 -6.35
N ARG A 113 -24.74 20.77 -6.36
CA ARG A 113 -23.84 20.23 -5.33
C ARG A 113 -23.92 21.08 -4.05
N ARG A 114 -24.61 20.59 -3.00
CA ARG A 114 -24.42 21.15 -1.65
C ARG A 114 -23.11 20.61 -1.09
N ARG A 115 -22.17 21.54 -0.93
CA ARG A 115 -20.81 21.37 -0.43
C ARG A 115 -20.75 20.47 0.81
N PHE A 116 -20.24 19.26 0.63
CA PHE A 116 -19.43 18.59 1.65
C PHE A 116 -18.02 18.43 1.08
N GLU A 117 -17.42 19.54 0.65
CA GLU A 117 -15.98 19.59 0.40
C GLU A 117 -15.25 19.62 1.74
N LYS A 118 -15.25 18.49 2.45
CA LYS A 118 -14.03 18.10 3.13
C LYS A 118 -13.23 17.34 2.09
N LYS A 119 -12.40 18.08 1.34
CA LYS A 119 -11.24 17.50 0.66
C LYS A 119 -10.32 16.95 1.76
N LEU A 120 -10.68 15.79 2.30
CA LEU A 120 -9.75 14.94 3.02
C LEU A 120 -8.79 14.47 1.94
N ASN A 121 -7.60 15.02 1.93
CA ASN A 121 -6.49 14.46 1.19
C ASN A 121 -6.22 13.10 1.85
N PHE A 122 -6.92 12.05 1.39
CA PHE A 122 -6.91 10.72 2.00
C PHE A 122 -5.49 10.20 2.20
N ALA A 123 -4.59 10.48 1.25
CA ALA A 123 -3.16 10.20 1.36
C ALA A 123 -2.52 10.97 2.52
N ALA A 124 -2.64 12.31 2.54
CA ALA A 124 -2.04 13.15 3.58
C ALA A 124 -2.57 12.84 4.99
N ASP A 125 -3.87 12.53 5.12
CA ASP A 125 -4.46 12.14 6.40
C ASP A 125 -4.00 10.74 6.85
N MET A 126 -3.82 9.79 5.93
CA MET A 126 -3.33 8.45 6.24
C MET A 126 -1.83 8.46 6.56
N ASP A 127 -1.03 9.26 5.86
CA ASP A 127 0.39 9.46 6.11
C ASP A 127 0.62 10.17 7.45
N ALA A 128 -0.15 11.23 7.72
CA ALA A 128 -0.11 11.92 9.02
C ALA A 128 -0.52 11.00 10.18
N LEU A 129 -1.46 10.07 9.97
CA LEU A 129 -1.84 9.06 10.96
C LEU A 129 -0.73 8.03 11.19
N PHE A 130 -0.02 7.62 10.13
CA PHE A 130 1.08 6.67 10.20
C PHE A 130 2.29 7.28 10.91
N GLU A 131 2.65 8.52 10.57
CA GLU A 131 3.70 9.27 11.24
C GLU A 131 3.40 9.52 12.72
N LYS A 132 2.16 9.93 13.03
CA LYS A 132 1.74 10.20 14.42
C LYS A 132 1.71 8.92 15.26
N ALA A 133 1.35 7.78 14.65
CA ALA A 133 1.45 6.48 15.29
C ALA A 133 2.92 6.08 15.55
N GLY A 134 3.83 6.32 14.59
CA GLY A 134 5.27 6.09 14.75
C GLY A 134 5.89 6.96 15.85
N LYS A 135 5.57 8.26 15.88
CA LYS A 135 6.03 9.22 16.90
C LYS A 135 5.49 8.89 18.30
N MET A 136 4.23 8.47 18.42
CA MET A 136 3.66 7.98 19.68
C MET A 136 4.32 6.68 20.16
N GLY A 137 4.59 5.74 19.24
CA GLY A 137 5.31 4.51 19.57
C GLY A 137 6.73 4.76 20.11
N LYS A 138 7.47 5.70 19.49
CA LYS A 138 8.79 6.12 19.98
C LYS A 138 8.71 6.80 21.35
N LYS A 139 7.73 7.70 21.57
CA LYS A 139 7.54 8.41 22.84
C LYS A 139 7.11 7.50 24.01
N ILE A 140 6.35 6.44 23.72
CA ILE A 140 5.99 5.42 24.73
C ILE A 140 7.21 4.58 25.10
N ARG A 141 8.05 4.20 24.12
CA ARG A 141 9.29 3.45 24.37
C ARG A 141 10.29 4.25 25.20
N THR A 142 10.53 5.52 24.89
CA THR A 142 11.46 6.37 25.67
C THR A 142 10.95 6.61 27.09
N LYS A 143 9.66 6.91 27.26
CA LYS A 143 9.05 7.06 28.61
C LYS A 143 9.06 5.76 29.44
N GLY A 144 9.02 4.59 28.79
CA GLY A 144 9.17 3.30 29.48
C GLY A 144 10.60 3.08 29.98
N ILE A 145 11.59 3.44 29.14
CA ILE A 145 13.02 3.33 29.47
C ILE A 145 13.42 4.30 30.59
N GLU A 146 12.93 5.55 30.56
CA GLU A 146 13.21 6.55 31.61
C GLU A 146 12.63 6.16 32.98
N ARG A 147 11.46 5.51 33.02
CA ARG A 147 10.87 5.03 34.28
C ARG A 147 11.62 3.84 34.86
N ALA A 148 12.17 2.96 34.02
CA ALA A 148 12.94 1.80 34.45
C ALA A 148 14.35 2.15 34.97
N LYS A 149 14.83 3.39 34.73
CA LYS A 149 16.13 3.87 35.24
C LYS A 149 16.02 4.62 36.58
N ASN A 150 14.81 4.97 37.02
CA ASN A 150 14.55 5.81 38.19
C ASN A 150 13.78 5.07 39.31
N GLY A 151 13.75 3.74 39.29
CA GLY A 151 13.20 2.88 40.34
C GLY A 151 14.05 1.65 40.49
#